data_AF-A0A7X5N2G6-F1
#
_entry.id   AF-A0A7X5N2G6-F1
#
_cell.length_a   1.000
_cell.length_b   1.000
_cell.length_c   1.000
_cell.angle_alpha   90.00
_cell.angle_beta   90.00
_cell.angle_gamma   90.00
#
_symmetry.space_group_name_H-M   'P 1'
#
loop_
_entity.id
_entity.type
_entity.pdbx_description
1 polymer ?
#
loop_
_entity_poly.entity_id
_entity_poly.type
_entity_poly.pdbx_seq_one_letter_code
_entity_poly.pdbx_strand_id
1 'polypeptide(L)'
;GRVLTQGRSKRPLVLIGKDTRISGYMFEAALEAGLVAAGADVQLIGPMPTPAIAFLTNTLRADAGVVISASHNPHYDNGIKFFSAEGEKLDDATEAAIEAALDEPFHTVESERLGKAIRTRDAIGRYIEFCKASVARGFTLHGLKMVLDCAHGATYHIAPMLFRELGADVVVIGAAPDG
;
A
#
# COMPACT_ATOMS: atom_id res chain seq x y z
N GLY A 1 6.23 -13.20 -5.93
CA GLY A 1 6.09 -14.40 -5.10
C GLY A 1 7.41 -15.13 -4.98
N ARG A 2 7.74 -15.98 -5.97
CA ARG A 2 8.95 -16.83 -5.98
C ARG A 2 10.24 -16.09 -5.63
N VAL A 3 10.53 -14.98 -6.31
CA VAL A 3 11.71 -14.13 -6.06
C VAL A 3 11.84 -13.72 -4.58
N LEU A 4 10.73 -13.36 -3.92
CA LEU A 4 10.73 -12.96 -2.51
C LEU A 4 10.92 -14.14 -1.54
N THR A 5 10.56 -15.35 -1.95
CA THR A 5 10.56 -16.56 -1.11
C THR A 5 11.83 -17.41 -1.28
N GLN A 6 12.56 -17.22 -2.37
CA GLN A 6 13.71 -18.06 -2.73
C GLN A 6 14.83 -17.95 -1.68
N GLY A 7 15.34 -19.10 -1.22
CA GLY A 7 16.43 -19.17 -0.25
C GLY A 7 16.07 -18.74 1.18
N ARG A 8 14.80 -18.44 1.48
CA ARG A 8 14.37 -18.01 2.82
C ARG A 8 13.81 -19.16 3.64
N SER A 9 14.20 -19.18 4.93
CA SER A 9 13.67 -20.14 5.92
C SER A 9 12.35 -19.67 6.55
N LYS A 10 12.10 -18.36 6.55
CA LYS A 10 10.84 -17.75 7.01
C LYS A 10 9.99 -17.33 5.82
N ARG A 11 8.67 -17.34 6.02
CA ARG A 11 7.70 -16.82 5.05
C ARG A 11 7.86 -15.30 4.95
N PRO A 12 8.08 -14.74 3.76
CA PRO A 12 8.11 -13.30 3.60
C PRO A 12 6.71 -12.72 3.78
N LEU A 13 6.64 -11.53 4.36
CA LEU A 13 5.42 -10.76 4.54
C LEU A 13 5.34 -9.65 3.49
N VAL A 14 4.22 -9.55 2.77
CA VAL A 14 3.99 -8.53 1.75
C VAL A 14 2.78 -7.69 2.11
N LEU A 15 2.93 -6.36 2.11
CA LEU A 15 1.80 -5.44 2.25
C LEU A 15 1.25 -5.08 0.88
N ILE A 16 -0.07 -5.08 0.73
CA ILE A 16 -0.74 -4.59 -0.48
C ILE A 16 -1.67 -3.44 -0.10
N GLY A 17 -1.40 -2.28 -0.69
CA GLY A 17 -2.33 -1.15 -0.70
C GLY A 17 -2.74 -0.79 -2.12
N LYS A 18 -3.73 0.07 -2.21
CA LYS A 18 -4.26 0.53 -3.50
C LYS A 18 -4.81 1.94 -3.42
N ASP A 19 -5.08 2.55 -4.57
CA ASP A 19 -5.99 3.69 -4.63
C ASP A 19 -7.46 3.22 -4.71
N THR A 20 -8.33 4.11 -5.16
CA THR A 20 -9.78 3.94 -5.17
C THR A 20 -10.32 3.33 -6.46
N ARG A 21 -9.47 3.03 -7.45
CA ARG A 21 -9.88 2.49 -8.74
C ARG A 21 -10.60 1.15 -8.60
N ILE A 22 -11.66 0.95 -9.37
CA ILE A 22 -12.46 -0.28 -9.40
C ILE A 22 -11.64 -1.48 -9.87
N SER A 23 -10.72 -1.27 -10.83
CA SER A 23 -9.78 -2.30 -11.28
C SER A 23 -8.83 -2.75 -10.17
N GLY A 24 -8.66 -1.94 -9.12
CA GLY A 24 -7.85 -2.26 -7.95
C GLY A 24 -8.34 -3.52 -7.21
N TYR A 25 -9.65 -3.81 -7.18
CA TYR A 25 -10.16 -5.05 -6.57
C TYR A 25 -9.70 -6.31 -7.33
N MET A 26 -9.71 -6.25 -8.66
CA MET A 26 -9.26 -7.35 -9.51
C MET A 26 -7.76 -7.60 -9.34
N PHE A 27 -6.94 -6.55 -9.41
CA PHE A 27 -5.49 -6.67 -9.25
C PHE A 27 -5.08 -7.10 -7.84
N GLU A 28 -5.77 -6.61 -6.80
CA GLU A 28 -5.52 -7.01 -5.40
C GLU A 28 -5.74 -8.51 -5.22
N ALA A 29 -6.86 -9.05 -5.72
CA ALA A 29 -7.16 -10.48 -5.64
C ALA A 29 -6.13 -11.33 -6.42
N ALA A 30 -5.72 -10.89 -7.61
CA ALA A 30 -4.73 -11.61 -8.42
C ALA A 30 -3.34 -11.63 -7.75
N LEU A 31 -2.90 -10.49 -7.22
CA LEU A 31 -1.63 -10.38 -6.48
C LEU A 31 -1.65 -11.19 -5.20
N GLU A 32 -2.74 -11.11 -4.42
CA GLU A 32 -2.95 -11.92 -3.22
C GLU A 32 -2.80 -13.41 -3.53
N ALA A 33 -3.55 -13.91 -4.52
CA ALA A 33 -3.52 -15.31 -4.92
C ALA A 33 -2.12 -15.76 -5.36
N GLY A 34 -1.44 -14.97 -6.21
CA GLY A 34 -0.09 -15.30 -6.70
C GLY A 34 0.98 -15.28 -5.60
N LEU A 35 0.88 -14.37 -4.63
CA LEU A 35 1.81 -14.29 -3.50
C LEU A 35 1.60 -15.44 -2.51
N VAL A 36 0.35 -15.72 -2.16
CA VAL A 36 -0.02 -16.84 -1.27
C VAL A 36 0.36 -18.18 -1.87
N ALA A 37 0.11 -18.38 -3.17
CA ALA A 37 0.51 -19.59 -3.91
C ALA A 37 2.03 -19.80 -3.94
N ALA A 38 2.81 -18.72 -3.84
CA ALA A 38 4.27 -18.81 -3.72
C ALA A 38 4.76 -19.04 -2.28
N GLY A 39 3.88 -19.00 -1.28
CA GLY A 39 4.22 -19.18 0.13
C GLY A 39 4.53 -17.89 0.92
N ALA A 40 4.19 -16.72 0.35
CA ALA A 40 4.30 -15.44 1.04
C ALA A 40 3.03 -15.12 1.84
N ASP A 41 3.18 -14.59 3.04
CA ASP A 41 2.06 -14.04 3.81
C ASP A 41 1.73 -12.63 3.28
N VAL A 42 0.44 -12.28 3.27
CA VAL A 42 -0.07 -11.03 2.68
C VAL A 42 -0.90 -10.26 3.70
N GLN A 43 -0.67 -8.96 3.82
CA GLN A 43 -1.57 -8.04 4.51
C GLN A 43 -2.20 -7.06 3.54
N LEU A 44 -3.51 -7.10 3.44
CA LEU A 44 -4.32 -6.19 2.66
C LEU A 44 -4.63 -4.95 3.51
N ILE A 45 -4.10 -3.80 3.09
CA ILE A 45 -4.24 -2.52 3.77
C ILE A 45 -5.48 -1.75 3.29
N GLY A 46 -5.94 -2.05 2.06
CA GLY A 46 -7.03 -1.32 1.41
C GLY A 46 -6.57 0.02 0.81
N PRO A 47 -7.51 0.96 0.58
CA PRO A 47 -7.18 2.28 0.04
C PRO A 47 -6.19 3.02 0.93
N MET A 48 -5.02 3.34 0.39
CA MET A 48 -3.91 3.90 1.15
C MET A 48 -2.96 4.66 0.20
N PRO A 49 -2.53 5.90 0.52
CA PRO A 49 -1.59 6.62 -0.32
C PRO A 49 -0.28 5.85 -0.52
N THR A 50 0.33 5.95 -1.70
CA THR A 50 1.63 5.34 -1.99
C THR A 50 2.69 5.54 -0.88
N PRO A 51 2.93 6.76 -0.36
CA PRO A 51 3.93 6.96 0.70
C PRO A 51 3.58 6.26 2.01
N ALA A 52 2.30 6.01 2.29
CA ALA A 52 1.90 5.29 3.48
C ALA A 52 2.23 3.80 3.39
N ILE A 53 2.12 3.18 2.20
CA ILE A 53 2.54 1.79 2.01
C ILE A 53 4.06 1.65 2.15
N ALA A 54 4.85 2.57 1.61
CA ALA A 54 6.29 2.59 1.83
C ALA A 54 6.64 2.67 3.33
N PHE A 55 6.04 3.63 4.06
CA PHE A 55 6.23 3.79 5.50
C PHE A 55 5.80 2.55 6.32
N LEU A 56 4.63 2.00 6.02
CA LEU A 56 4.06 0.85 6.73
C LEU A 56 4.86 -0.43 6.45
N THR A 57 5.43 -0.57 5.25
CA THR A 57 6.28 -1.73 4.90
C THR A 57 7.45 -1.83 5.87
N ASN A 58 8.15 -0.71 6.08
CA ASN A 58 9.25 -0.65 7.04
C ASN A 58 8.77 -0.82 8.49
N THR A 59 7.74 -0.08 8.90
CA THR A 59 7.26 -0.03 10.30
C THR A 59 6.64 -1.35 10.76
N LEU A 60 5.98 -2.08 9.86
CA LEU A 60 5.39 -3.40 10.13
C LEU A 60 6.39 -4.54 9.89
N ARG A 61 7.65 -4.23 9.54
CA ARG A 61 8.70 -5.19 9.22
C ARG A 61 8.27 -6.19 8.14
N ALA A 62 7.56 -5.70 7.13
CA ALA A 62 7.25 -6.47 5.94
C ALA A 62 8.49 -6.53 5.05
N ASP A 63 8.60 -7.61 4.27
CA ASP A 63 9.72 -7.83 3.35
C ASP A 63 9.53 -7.10 2.01
N ALA A 64 8.29 -6.74 1.67
CA ALA A 64 7.98 -5.91 0.51
C ALA A 64 6.63 -5.19 0.67
N GLY A 65 6.50 -4.06 -0.03
CA GLY A 65 5.26 -3.31 -0.19
C GLY A 65 4.81 -3.31 -1.64
N VAL A 66 3.50 -3.35 -1.87
CA VAL A 66 2.90 -3.27 -3.20
C VAL A 66 1.81 -2.21 -3.21
N VAL A 67 1.83 -1.33 -4.21
CA VAL A 67 0.79 -0.33 -4.44
C VAL A 67 0.16 -0.54 -5.81
N ILE A 68 -1.16 -0.73 -5.81
CA ILE A 68 -1.96 -0.81 -7.03
C ILE A 68 -2.51 0.59 -7.32
N SER A 69 -1.89 1.31 -8.24
CA SER A 69 -2.30 2.65 -8.66
C SER A 69 -1.54 3.13 -9.90
N ALA A 70 -2.22 3.85 -10.78
CA ALA A 70 -1.62 4.65 -11.85
C ALA A 70 -1.44 6.13 -11.46
N SER A 71 -1.41 6.48 -10.17
CA SER A 71 -1.22 7.84 -9.67
C SER A 71 -2.28 8.81 -10.23
N HIS A 72 -1.88 9.79 -11.01
CA HIS A 72 -2.73 10.85 -11.57
C HIS A 72 -3.39 10.47 -12.91
N ASN A 73 -3.10 9.30 -13.45
CA ASN A 73 -3.66 8.86 -14.72
C ASN A 73 -5.20 8.74 -14.67
N PRO A 74 -5.89 8.79 -15.82
CA PRO A 74 -7.33 8.55 -15.89
C PRO A 74 -7.76 7.21 -15.27
N HIS A 75 -8.98 7.12 -14.74
CA HIS A 75 -9.47 5.98 -13.94
C HIS A 75 -9.34 4.59 -14.62
N TYR A 76 -9.35 4.54 -15.96
CA TYR A 76 -9.20 3.30 -16.73
C TYR A 76 -7.77 2.74 -16.75
N ASP A 77 -6.77 3.54 -16.39
CA ASP A 77 -5.39 3.08 -16.24
C ASP A 77 -5.18 2.46 -14.84
N ASN A 78 -4.24 1.52 -14.73
CA ASN A 78 -3.73 1.06 -13.45
C ASN A 78 -2.26 0.65 -13.56
N GLY A 79 -1.61 0.39 -12.44
CA GLY A 79 -0.21 -0.03 -12.38
C GLY A 79 0.12 -0.65 -11.04
N ILE A 80 1.25 -1.34 -10.98
CA ILE A 80 1.75 -2.00 -9.78
C ILE A 80 3.13 -1.43 -9.47
N LYS A 81 3.31 -0.93 -8.25
CA LYS A 81 4.58 -0.41 -7.75
C LYS A 81 5.05 -1.28 -6.60
N PHE A 82 6.32 -1.65 -6.61
CA PHE A 82 6.94 -2.46 -5.55
C PHE A 82 7.89 -1.63 -4.70
N PHE A 83 7.93 -1.96 -3.41
CA PHE A 83 8.82 -1.36 -2.43
C PHE A 83 9.59 -2.47 -1.69
N SER A 84 10.86 -2.21 -1.37
CA SER A 84 11.69 -3.08 -0.53
C SER A 84 11.27 -3.02 0.94
N ALA A 85 11.91 -3.83 1.79
CA ALA A 85 11.70 -3.80 3.25
C ALA A 85 12.03 -2.43 3.87
N GLU A 86 12.89 -1.65 3.21
CA GLU A 86 13.28 -0.30 3.60
C GLU A 86 12.24 0.75 3.16
N GLY A 87 11.23 0.36 2.36
CA GLY A 87 10.23 1.26 1.81
C GLY A 87 10.71 2.05 0.58
N GLU A 88 11.84 1.66 -0.01
CA GLU A 88 12.39 2.24 -1.23
C GLU A 88 11.92 1.47 -2.46
N LYS A 89 12.12 2.02 -3.67
CA LYS A 89 11.88 1.25 -4.91
C LYS A 89 12.77 0.01 -4.90
N LEU A 90 12.29 -1.10 -5.46
CA LEU A 90 13.13 -2.28 -5.69
C LEU A 90 14.39 -1.92 -6.47
N ASP A 91 15.49 -2.60 -6.15
CA ASP A 91 16.72 -2.50 -6.92
C ASP A 91 16.58 -3.18 -8.29
N ASP A 92 17.40 -2.74 -9.25
CA ASP A 92 17.37 -3.23 -10.63
C ASP A 92 17.56 -4.75 -10.71
N ALA A 93 18.35 -5.33 -9.81
CA ALA A 93 18.59 -6.77 -9.77
C ALA A 93 17.33 -7.55 -9.41
N THR A 94 16.55 -7.06 -8.45
CA THR A 94 15.27 -7.65 -8.05
C THR A 94 14.22 -7.45 -9.13
N GLU A 95 14.18 -6.28 -9.77
CA GLU A 95 13.28 -6.03 -10.91
C GLU A 95 13.56 -7.01 -12.05
N ALA A 96 14.82 -7.16 -12.47
CA ALA A 96 15.22 -8.11 -13.49
C ALA A 96 14.91 -9.57 -13.11
N ALA A 97 15.06 -9.94 -11.84
CA ALA A 97 14.68 -11.27 -11.36
C ALA A 97 13.16 -11.51 -11.42
N ILE A 98 12.35 -10.50 -11.14
CA ILE A 98 10.89 -10.57 -11.29
C ILE A 98 10.53 -10.74 -12.76
N GLU A 99 11.14 -9.95 -13.66
CA GLU A 99 10.91 -10.05 -15.11
C GLU A 99 11.26 -11.44 -15.64
N ALA A 100 12.44 -11.97 -15.30
CA ALA A 100 12.83 -13.33 -15.68
C ALA A 100 11.86 -14.39 -15.16
N ALA A 101 11.32 -14.22 -13.95
CA ALA A 101 10.36 -15.15 -13.37
C ALA A 101 8.96 -15.12 -14.03
N LEU A 102 8.65 -14.10 -14.85
CA LEU A 102 7.40 -14.04 -15.62
C LEU A 102 7.38 -15.05 -16.77
N ASP A 103 8.55 -15.36 -17.34
CA ASP A 103 8.68 -16.34 -18.43
C ASP A 103 8.69 -17.80 -17.92
N GLU A 104 8.80 -17.99 -16.61
CA GLU A 104 8.77 -19.31 -16.00
C GLU A 104 7.33 -19.80 -15.76
N PRO A 105 7.06 -21.12 -15.92
CA PRO A 105 5.76 -21.69 -15.58
C PRO A 105 5.33 -21.35 -14.16
N PHE A 106 4.06 -20.99 -13.98
CA PHE A 106 3.49 -20.72 -12.67
C PHE A 106 3.51 -21.99 -11.81
N HIS A 107 3.98 -21.87 -10.58
CA HIS A 107 4.09 -22.99 -9.63
C HIS A 107 3.49 -22.60 -8.29
N THR A 108 2.59 -23.46 -7.79
CA THR A 108 2.03 -23.36 -6.44
C THR A 108 2.84 -24.24 -5.50
N VAL A 109 3.27 -23.70 -4.36
CA VAL A 109 3.95 -24.49 -3.32
C VAL A 109 3.01 -25.53 -2.71
N GLU A 110 3.59 -26.56 -2.09
CA GLU A 110 2.81 -27.56 -1.32
C GLU A 110 1.84 -26.92 -0.32
N SER A 111 0.74 -27.60 -0.05
CA SER A 111 -0.38 -27.07 0.74
C SER A 111 0.04 -26.54 2.12
N GLU A 112 0.99 -27.21 2.79
CA GLU A 112 1.53 -26.84 4.10
C GLU A 112 2.39 -25.57 4.06
N ARG A 113 2.85 -25.19 2.86
CA ARG A 113 3.72 -24.04 2.61
C ARG A 113 2.98 -22.82 2.07
N LEU A 114 1.70 -22.95 1.74
CA LEU A 114 0.87 -21.82 1.30
C LEU A 114 0.87 -20.70 2.33
N GLY A 115 0.98 -19.47 1.83
CA GLY A 115 0.90 -18.27 2.64
C GLY A 115 -0.49 -18.02 3.21
N LYS A 116 -0.63 -16.98 4.02
CA LYS A 116 -1.92 -16.52 4.56
C LYS A 116 -2.15 -15.06 4.21
N ALA A 117 -3.37 -14.73 3.85
CA ALA A 117 -3.80 -13.35 3.64
C ALA A 117 -4.69 -12.88 4.81
N ILE A 118 -4.43 -11.67 5.31
CA ILE A 118 -5.27 -11.01 6.32
C ILE A 118 -5.54 -9.56 5.93
N ARG A 119 -6.64 -8.99 6.42
CA ARG A 119 -6.97 -7.57 6.25
C ARG A 119 -6.56 -6.79 7.49
N THR A 120 -5.75 -5.75 7.33
CA THR A 120 -5.22 -4.93 8.43
C THR A 120 -5.96 -3.58 8.46
N ARG A 121 -6.63 -3.28 9.57
CA ARG A 121 -7.50 -2.08 9.70
C ARG A 121 -6.89 -0.94 10.52
N ASP A 122 -5.85 -1.19 11.30
CA ASP A 122 -5.20 -0.20 12.18
C ASP A 122 -4.11 0.64 11.47
N ALA A 123 -3.91 0.43 10.17
CA ALA A 123 -2.86 1.09 9.39
C ALA A 123 -3.06 2.61 9.23
N ILE A 124 -4.31 3.08 9.17
CA ILE A 124 -4.65 4.49 8.96
C ILE A 124 -4.11 5.37 10.10
N GLY A 125 -4.40 4.98 11.35
CA GLY A 125 -3.97 5.75 12.53
C GLY A 125 -2.46 5.83 12.65
N ARG A 126 -1.76 4.73 12.34
CA ARG A 126 -0.28 4.70 12.34
C ARG A 126 0.32 5.71 11.36
N TYR A 127 -0.25 5.82 10.17
CA TYR A 127 0.24 6.77 9.17
C TYR A 127 -0.11 8.23 9.53
N ILE A 128 -1.31 8.48 10.08
CA ILE A 128 -1.69 9.82 10.57
C ILE A 128 -0.73 10.30 11.66
N GLU A 129 -0.41 9.45 12.64
CA GLU A 129 0.53 9.80 13.70
C GLU A 129 1.94 10.06 13.15
N PHE A 130 2.39 9.28 12.16
CA PHE A 130 3.64 9.55 11.47
C PHE A 130 3.66 10.93 10.78
N CYS A 131 2.59 11.29 10.07
CA CYS A 131 2.48 12.62 9.46
C CYS A 131 2.49 13.74 10.51
N LYS A 132 1.79 13.57 11.63
CA LYS A 132 1.78 14.54 12.74
C LYS A 132 3.15 14.66 13.42
N ALA A 133 3.93 13.60 13.46
CA ALA A 133 5.30 13.63 13.99
C ALA A 133 6.28 14.42 13.11
N SER A 134 5.90 14.79 11.89
CA SER A 134 6.72 15.60 10.96
C SER A 134 6.66 17.11 11.27
N VAL A 135 5.82 17.55 12.20
CA VAL A 135 5.73 18.96 12.65
C VAL A 135 6.18 19.11 14.10
N ALA A 136 6.54 20.33 14.50
CA ALA A 136 7.00 20.62 15.85
C ALA A 136 5.93 20.29 16.89
N ARG A 137 6.36 19.89 18.10
CA ARG A 137 5.46 19.66 19.23
C ARG A 137 4.67 20.93 19.53
N GLY A 138 3.34 20.83 19.59
CA GLY A 138 2.45 21.96 19.81
C GLY A 138 2.07 22.73 18.54
N PHE A 139 2.56 22.31 17.37
CA PHE A 139 2.05 22.82 16.09
C PHE A 139 0.55 22.57 15.99
N THR A 140 -0.19 23.59 15.57
CA THR A 140 -1.64 23.52 15.37
C THR A 140 -2.04 24.40 14.20
N LEU A 141 -3.11 23.98 13.52
CA LEU A 141 -3.78 24.71 12.46
C LEU A 141 -5.07 25.38 12.96
N HIS A 142 -5.24 25.52 14.28
CA HIS A 142 -6.41 26.18 14.86
C HIS A 142 -6.58 27.60 14.31
N GLY A 143 -7.81 27.95 13.94
CA GLY A 143 -8.13 29.23 13.31
C GLY A 143 -7.89 29.28 11.80
N LEU A 144 -7.32 28.24 11.19
CA LEU A 144 -7.22 28.11 9.73
C LEU A 144 -8.41 27.33 9.18
N LYS A 145 -8.97 27.85 8.07
CA LYS A 145 -9.96 27.17 7.25
C LYS A 145 -9.31 26.68 5.97
N MET A 146 -9.43 25.38 5.69
CA MET A 146 -8.78 24.72 4.57
C MET A 146 -9.81 24.00 3.69
N VAL A 147 -9.66 24.12 2.38
CA VAL A 147 -10.36 23.28 1.41
C VAL A 147 -9.40 22.19 0.95
N LEU A 148 -9.80 20.94 1.08
CA LEU A 148 -9.04 19.77 0.62
C LEU A 148 -9.76 19.13 -0.56
N ASP A 149 -9.10 19.06 -1.71
CA ASP A 149 -9.49 18.17 -2.80
C ASP A 149 -8.70 16.87 -2.69
N CYS A 150 -9.39 15.75 -2.48
CA CYS A 150 -8.74 14.45 -2.38
C CYS A 150 -8.77 13.66 -3.70
N ALA A 151 -9.20 14.30 -4.80
CA ALA A 151 -9.23 13.74 -6.16
C ALA A 151 -10.01 12.43 -6.31
N HIS A 152 -10.93 12.15 -5.38
CA HIS A 152 -11.57 10.85 -5.16
C HIS A 152 -10.54 9.72 -5.06
N GLY A 153 -9.32 10.01 -4.65
CA GLY A 153 -8.17 9.11 -4.63
C GLY A 153 -7.86 8.53 -3.25
N ALA A 154 -6.67 7.97 -3.10
CA ALA A 154 -6.25 7.23 -1.90
C ALA A 154 -6.25 8.07 -0.59
N THR A 155 -6.21 9.40 -0.69
CA THR A 155 -6.21 10.31 0.47
C THR A 155 -7.60 10.70 0.96
N TYR A 156 -8.68 10.23 0.31
CA TYR A 156 -10.07 10.69 0.55
C TYR A 156 -10.51 10.67 2.01
N HIS A 157 -10.02 9.70 2.79
CA HIS A 157 -10.33 9.58 4.20
C HIS A 157 -9.18 10.10 5.08
N ILE A 158 -7.92 9.85 4.70
CA ILE A 158 -6.73 10.17 5.52
C ILE A 158 -6.49 11.67 5.63
N ALA A 159 -6.48 12.40 4.51
CA ALA A 159 -6.13 13.82 4.54
C ALA A 159 -7.13 14.63 5.40
N PRO A 160 -8.45 14.47 5.27
CA PRO A 160 -9.40 15.16 6.15
C PRO A 160 -9.20 14.83 7.63
N MET A 161 -8.93 13.57 7.98
CA MET A 161 -8.67 13.18 9.37
C MET A 161 -7.41 13.86 9.92
N LEU A 162 -6.30 13.77 9.19
CA LEU A 162 -5.01 14.36 9.57
C LEU A 162 -5.12 15.87 9.86
N PHE A 163 -5.70 16.64 8.93
CA PHE A 163 -5.75 18.10 9.09
C PHE A 163 -6.75 18.54 10.17
N ARG A 164 -7.84 17.80 10.38
CA ARG A 164 -8.76 18.05 11.50
C ARG A 164 -8.11 17.76 12.85
N GLU A 165 -7.34 16.67 12.97
CA GLU A 165 -6.59 16.37 14.19
C GLU A 165 -5.52 17.41 14.53
N LEU A 166 -4.96 18.09 13.52
CA LEU A 166 -4.08 19.24 13.70
C LEU A 166 -4.83 20.53 14.07
N GLY A 167 -6.15 20.54 14.04
CA GLY A 167 -7.01 21.63 14.51
C GLY A 167 -7.58 22.54 13.42
N ALA A 168 -7.41 22.23 12.13
CA ALA A 168 -7.98 23.02 11.04
C ALA A 168 -9.50 22.84 10.91
N ASP A 169 -10.21 23.88 10.47
CA ASP A 169 -11.57 23.77 9.93
C ASP A 169 -11.47 23.29 8.47
N VAL A 170 -11.89 22.04 8.22
CA VAL A 170 -11.66 21.36 6.93
C VAL A 170 -12.97 21.19 6.16
N VAL A 171 -13.05 21.87 5.01
CA VAL A 171 -14.03 21.63 3.95
C VAL A 171 -13.43 20.62 2.96
N VAL A 172 -14.13 19.54 2.67
CA VAL A 172 -13.62 18.47 1.79
C VAL A 172 -14.41 18.46 0.50
N ILE A 173 -13.70 18.41 -0.62
CA ILE A 173 -14.21 18.10 -1.95
C ILE A 173 -13.43 16.89 -2.50
N GLY A 174 -13.96 16.23 -3.53
CA GLY A 174 -13.26 15.13 -4.16
C GLY A 174 -12.98 13.95 -3.20
N ALA A 175 -13.91 13.57 -2.34
CA ALA A 175 -13.66 12.55 -1.30
C ALA A 175 -14.75 11.47 -1.18
N ALA A 176 -15.51 11.26 -2.25
CA ALA A 176 -16.55 10.22 -2.36
C ALA A 176 -16.24 9.30 -3.55
N PRO A 177 -15.20 8.46 -3.48
CA PRO A 177 -14.86 7.55 -4.57
C PRO A 177 -15.97 6.52 -4.82
N ASP A 178 -16.25 6.24 -6.09
CA ASP A 178 -17.17 5.20 -6.57
C ASP A 178 -16.48 4.11 -7.42
N GLY A 179 -15.25 4.36 -7.86
CA GLY A 179 -14.40 3.41 -8.58
C GLY A 179 -13.47 4.08 -9.58
#